data_AF-A0A1V0RVC4-F1
#
_entry.id   AF-A0A1V0RVC4-F1
#
_cell.length_a   1.000
_cell.length_b   1.000
_cell.length_c   1.000
_cell.angle_alpha   90.00
_cell.angle_beta   90.00
_cell.angle_gamma   90.00
#
_symmetry.space_group_name_H-M   'P 1'
#
loop_
_entity.id
_entity.type
_entity.pdbx_description
1 polymer ?
#
loop_
_entity_poly.entity_id
_entity_poly.type
_entity_poly.pdbx_seq_one_letter_code
_entity_poly.pdbx_strand_id
1 'polypeptide(L)'
;MINIFLSASVPLPNRDRKFFETADVFLIREAIRALVEVVLPRGHITFGGHPAITPLMSLYAKTAKLGSDRISIYQSAYFLGKFPRENDDFADVRYTEAVPDDLGRSIERMRIEMLTSRKFDAAVLIGGMEGILDEARLFREHNPQALVLPVPATGAAAAIEYNEGNYPQHLANEISFASLFRRSLLPNPLDG
;
A
#
# COMPACT_ATOMS: atom_id res chain seq x y z
N MET A 1 -15.07 5.89 -9.65
CA MET A 1 -13.90 5.00 -9.70
C MET A 1 -13.15 5.22 -8.42
N ILE A 2 -12.84 4.15 -7.68
CA ILE A 2 -12.23 4.26 -6.35
C ILE A 2 -10.71 4.43 -6.46
N ASN A 3 -10.13 5.35 -5.69
CA ASN A 3 -8.70 5.58 -5.62
C ASN A 3 -8.15 5.09 -4.27
N ILE A 4 -7.29 4.09 -4.32
CA ILE A 4 -6.69 3.46 -3.15
C ILE A 4 -5.21 3.81 -3.08
N PHE A 5 -4.77 4.27 -1.91
CA PHE A 5 -3.36 4.29 -1.56
C PHE A 5 -2.99 2.95 -0.91
N LEU A 6 -1.93 2.29 -1.38
CA LEU A 6 -1.40 1.07 -0.79
C LEU A 6 -0.07 1.40 -0.11
N SER A 7 -0.02 1.24 1.21
CA SER A 7 1.21 1.21 1.99
C SER A 7 1.51 -0.24 2.35
N ALA A 8 2.57 -0.79 1.78
CA ALA A 8 2.93 -2.18 2.00
C ALA A 8 4.45 -2.37 1.96
N SER A 9 4.93 -3.32 2.75
CA SER A 9 6.30 -3.81 2.70
C SER A 9 6.38 -5.21 3.31
N VAL A 10 7.41 -5.97 2.94
CA VAL A 10 7.71 -7.27 3.53
C VAL A 10 8.92 -7.07 4.45
N PRO A 11 8.79 -7.24 5.78
CA PRO A 11 9.92 -7.08 6.69
C PRO A 11 10.98 -8.14 6.41
N LEU A 12 12.25 -7.71 6.37
CA LEU A 12 13.40 -8.60 6.16
C LEU A 12 13.93 -9.08 7.53
N PRO A 13 14.51 -10.30 7.63
CA PRO A 13 14.99 -10.87 8.90
C PRO A 13 16.04 -10.03 9.64
N ASN A 14 16.69 -9.11 8.92
CA ASN A 14 17.83 -8.32 9.38
C ASN A 14 17.40 -6.99 10.02
N ARG A 15 16.10 -6.75 10.19
CA ARG A 15 15.49 -5.49 10.67
C ARG A 15 14.93 -5.63 12.09
N ASP A 16 14.37 -4.54 12.64
CA ASP A 16 13.85 -4.50 14.01
C ASP A 16 12.85 -5.65 14.26
N ARG A 17 13.10 -6.40 15.34
CA ARG A 17 12.43 -7.66 15.65
C ARG A 17 10.92 -7.49 15.80
N LYS A 18 10.48 -6.34 16.30
CA LYS A 18 9.04 -6.06 16.52
C LYS A 18 8.19 -6.17 15.26
N PHE A 19 8.76 -5.88 14.09
CA PHE A 19 8.06 -6.02 12.81
C PHE A 19 8.17 -7.41 12.23
N PHE A 20 9.33 -8.06 12.36
CA PHE A 20 9.58 -9.37 11.78
C PHE A 20 8.89 -10.51 12.55
N GLU A 21 8.89 -10.46 13.89
CA GLU A 21 8.38 -11.55 14.73
C GLU A 21 6.88 -11.83 14.53
N THR A 22 6.13 -10.81 14.12
CA THR A 22 4.68 -10.92 13.92
C THR A 22 4.30 -11.01 12.43
N ALA A 23 5.24 -10.80 11.51
CA ALA A 23 4.92 -10.72 10.09
C ALA A 23 4.55 -12.07 9.50
N ASP A 24 3.39 -12.14 8.86
CA ASP A 24 3.02 -13.31 8.07
C ASP A 24 3.19 -12.99 6.57
N VAL A 25 4.31 -13.44 6.00
CA VAL A 25 4.66 -13.20 4.59
C VAL A 25 3.63 -13.82 3.64
N PHE A 26 3.01 -14.94 4.02
CA PHE A 26 1.98 -15.58 3.21
C PHE A 26 0.72 -14.70 3.20
N LEU A 27 0.26 -14.24 4.36
CA LEU A 27 -0.90 -13.35 4.47
C LEU A 27 -0.66 -11.99 3.83
N ILE A 28 0.56 -11.43 3.89
CA ILE A 28 0.92 -10.19 3.17
C ILE A 28 0.70 -10.37 1.66
N ARG A 29 1.20 -11.47 1.09
CA ARG A 29 1.05 -11.78 -0.34
C ARG A 29 -0.41 -11.98 -0.74
N GLU A 30 -1.17 -12.74 0.05
CA GLU A 30 -2.59 -12.96 -0.20
C GLU A 30 -3.41 -11.67 -0.06
N ALA A 31 -3.08 -10.79 0.88
CA ALA A 31 -3.73 -9.49 1.03
C ALA A 31 -3.45 -8.58 -0.18
N ILE A 32 -2.20 -8.51 -0.66
CA ILE A 32 -1.86 -7.73 -1.86
C ILE A 32 -2.60 -8.28 -3.09
N ARG A 33 -2.60 -9.60 -3.27
CA ARG A 33 -3.34 -10.26 -4.35
C ARG A 33 -4.82 -9.92 -4.32
N ALA A 34 -5.46 -10.08 -3.16
CA ALA A 34 -6.88 -9.79 -2.99
C ALA A 34 -7.19 -8.31 -3.25
N LEU A 35 -6.32 -7.39 -2.83
CA LEU A 35 -6.50 -5.96 -3.09
C LEU A 35 -6.49 -5.66 -4.59
N VAL A 36 -5.51 -6.22 -5.31
CA VAL A 36 -5.39 -6.10 -6.77
C VAL A 36 -6.65 -6.61 -7.47
N GLU A 37 -7.09 -7.82 -7.14
CA GLU A 37 -8.25 -8.47 -7.77
C GLU A 37 -9.57 -7.73 -7.46
N VAL A 38 -9.71 -7.10 -6.29
CA VAL A 38 -10.93 -6.38 -5.88
C VAL A 38 -10.98 -4.95 -6.41
N VAL A 39 -9.86 -4.22 -6.37
CA VAL A 39 -9.84 -2.78 -6.65
C VAL A 39 -9.66 -2.49 -8.13
N LEU A 40 -8.67 -3.08 -8.81
CA LEU A 40 -8.33 -2.71 -10.18
C LEU A 40 -9.48 -2.86 -11.20
N PRO A 41 -10.45 -3.79 -11.06
CA PRO A 41 -11.60 -3.81 -11.95
C PRO A 41 -12.45 -2.53 -11.91
N ARG A 42 -12.46 -1.79 -10.79
CA ARG A 42 -13.36 -0.66 -10.51
C ARG A 42 -12.65 0.61 -10.03
N GLY A 43 -11.32 0.60 -9.98
CA GLY A 43 -10.52 1.56 -9.25
C GLY A 43 -9.07 1.62 -9.68
N HIS A 44 -8.30 2.42 -8.95
CA HIS A 44 -6.90 2.71 -9.17
C HIS A 44 -6.12 2.47 -7.88
N ILE A 45 -4.94 1.86 -7.96
CA ILE A 45 -4.02 1.69 -6.82
C ILE A 45 -2.78 2.56 -7.02
N THR A 46 -2.45 3.37 -6.03
CA THR A 46 -1.21 4.16 -5.98
C THR A 46 -0.34 3.70 -4.83
N PHE A 47 0.95 3.48 -5.05
CA PHE A 47 1.89 3.05 -4.01
C PHE A 47 3.32 3.49 -4.29
N GLY A 48 4.18 3.42 -3.27
CA GLY A 48 5.62 3.67 -3.43
C GLY A 48 6.34 2.47 -4.04
N GLY A 49 7.37 2.69 -4.87
CA GLY A 49 8.14 1.66 -5.58
C GLY A 49 8.99 0.73 -4.69
N HIS A 50 8.35 0.02 -3.76
CA HIS A 50 9.04 -0.86 -2.83
C HIS A 50 9.51 -2.15 -3.54
N PRO A 51 10.80 -2.51 -3.50
CA PRO A 51 11.36 -3.64 -4.26
C PRO A 51 10.68 -4.99 -4.03
N ALA A 52 10.10 -5.21 -2.84
CA ALA A 52 9.36 -6.44 -2.54
C ALA A 52 7.88 -6.41 -2.97
N ILE A 53 7.29 -5.23 -3.17
CA ILE A 53 5.85 -5.07 -3.46
C ILE A 53 5.62 -4.88 -4.95
N THR A 54 6.46 -4.09 -5.62
CA THR A 54 6.32 -3.82 -7.05
C THR A 54 6.25 -5.09 -7.91
N PRO A 55 7.11 -6.11 -7.71
CA PRO A 55 6.99 -7.36 -8.46
C PRO A 55 5.69 -8.13 -8.19
N LEU A 56 5.18 -8.09 -6.96
CA LEU A 56 3.91 -8.73 -6.59
C LEU A 56 2.73 -8.05 -7.28
N MET A 57 2.71 -6.71 -7.29
CA MET A 57 1.68 -5.94 -7.99
C MET A 57 1.63 -6.27 -9.49
N SER A 58 2.79 -6.35 -10.16
CA SER A 58 2.89 -6.72 -11.57
C SER A 58 2.39 -8.15 -11.80
N LEU A 59 2.88 -9.11 -10.98
CA LEU A 59 2.50 -10.51 -11.06
C LEU A 59 0.99 -10.72 -10.92
N TYR A 60 0.36 -10.12 -9.90
CA TYR A 60 -1.06 -10.32 -9.64
C TYR A 60 -1.96 -9.61 -10.65
N ALA A 61 -1.58 -8.41 -11.11
CA ALA A 61 -2.31 -7.73 -12.18
C ALA A 61 -2.29 -8.57 -13.47
N LYS A 62 -1.11 -9.05 -13.88
CA LYS A 62 -0.96 -9.93 -15.06
C LYS A 62 -1.74 -11.23 -14.92
N THR A 63 -1.64 -11.89 -13.76
CA THR A 63 -2.33 -13.16 -13.49
C THR A 63 -3.84 -13.01 -13.56
N ALA A 64 -4.38 -11.92 -13.02
CA ALA A 64 -5.80 -11.59 -13.07
C ALA A 64 -6.27 -11.04 -14.43
N LYS A 65 -5.36 -10.89 -15.41
CA LYS A 65 -5.61 -10.24 -16.72
C LYS A 65 -6.15 -8.81 -16.56
N LEU A 66 -5.69 -8.11 -15.53
CA LEU A 66 -5.99 -6.71 -15.25
C LEU A 66 -4.85 -5.85 -15.80
N GLY A 67 -5.20 -4.76 -16.48
CA GLY A 67 -4.21 -3.83 -17.00
C GLY A 67 -3.46 -3.11 -15.88
N SER A 68 -2.18 -2.82 -16.11
CA SER A 68 -1.36 -1.98 -15.22
C SER A 68 -1.61 -0.48 -15.42
N ASP A 69 -2.56 -0.11 -16.29
CA ASP A 69 -3.02 1.27 -16.56
C ASP A 69 -3.66 1.93 -15.33
N ARG A 70 -4.14 1.13 -14.38
CA ARG A 70 -4.79 1.56 -13.15
C ARG A 70 -3.89 1.47 -11.93
N ILE A 71 -2.57 1.43 -12.17
CA ILE A 71 -1.56 1.34 -11.13
C ILE A 71 -0.60 2.51 -11.32
N SER A 72 -0.44 3.33 -10.28
CA SER A 72 0.58 4.39 -10.24
C SER A 72 1.66 4.04 -9.22
N ILE A 73 2.92 4.13 -9.63
CA ILE A 73 4.07 3.90 -8.77
C ILE A 73 4.81 5.21 -8.58
N TYR A 74 5.04 5.60 -7.32
CA TYR A 74 5.86 6.74 -6.97
C TYR A 74 7.24 6.29 -6.49
N GLN A 75 8.28 6.91 -7.01
CA GLN A 75 9.64 6.56 -6.68
C GLN A 75 10.52 7.79 -6.55
N SER A 76 11.28 7.89 -5.46
CA SER A 76 12.27 8.95 -5.33
C SER A 76 13.44 8.70 -6.28
N ALA A 77 13.84 9.74 -7.01
CA ALA A 77 15.00 9.76 -7.90
C ALA A 77 16.32 9.43 -7.17
N TYR A 78 16.34 9.54 -5.84
CA TYR A 78 17.48 9.16 -5.00
C TYR A 78 17.91 7.70 -5.23
N PHE A 79 16.97 6.86 -5.65
CA PHE A 79 17.18 5.44 -5.85
C PHE A 79 17.30 5.05 -7.34
N LEU A 80 17.47 6.01 -8.26
CA LEU A 80 17.70 5.73 -9.68
C LEU A 80 18.88 4.76 -9.86
N GLY A 81 18.69 3.75 -10.72
CA GLY A 81 19.68 2.70 -10.99
C GLY A 81 19.71 1.52 -10.02
N LYS A 82 18.90 1.52 -8.95
CA LYS A 82 18.83 0.41 -7.98
C LYS A 82 17.58 -0.46 -8.11
N PHE A 83 16.70 -0.17 -9.07
CA PHE A 83 15.41 -0.84 -9.18
C PHE A 83 15.40 -1.97 -10.20
N PRO A 84 14.56 -2.98 -9.94
CA PRO A 84 14.44 -4.13 -10.81
C PRO A 84 13.55 -3.79 -12.02
N ARG A 85 13.69 -4.56 -13.11
CA ARG A 85 13.12 -4.25 -14.45
C ARG A 85 11.59 -4.25 -14.48
N GLU A 86 10.93 -4.74 -13.44
CA GLU A 86 9.47 -4.86 -13.35
C GLU A 86 8.77 -3.50 -13.32
N ASN A 87 9.46 -2.40 -13.01
CA ASN A 87 8.88 -1.06 -13.15
C ASN A 87 8.45 -0.76 -14.60
N ASP A 88 9.12 -1.35 -15.60
CA ASP A 88 8.79 -1.18 -17.02
C ASP A 88 7.44 -1.81 -17.39
N ASP A 89 6.90 -2.70 -16.54
CA ASP A 89 5.59 -3.33 -16.74
C ASP A 89 4.41 -2.39 -16.41
N PHE A 90 4.66 -1.25 -15.75
CA PHE A 90 3.62 -0.34 -15.30
C PHE A 90 3.47 0.88 -16.21
N ALA A 91 2.23 1.28 -16.43
CA ALA A 91 1.91 2.39 -17.31
C ALA A 91 2.23 3.77 -16.71
N ASP A 92 2.18 3.91 -15.38
CA ASP A 92 2.36 5.18 -14.67
C ASP A 92 3.41 5.04 -13.56
N VAL A 93 4.69 5.22 -13.93
CA VAL A 93 5.81 5.32 -12.99
C VAL A 93 6.26 6.77 -12.89
N ARG A 94 6.15 7.36 -11.70
CA ARG A 94 6.48 8.76 -11.41
C ARG A 94 7.71 8.86 -10.55
N TYR A 95 8.70 9.59 -11.06
CA TYR A 95 9.93 9.86 -10.35
C TYR A 95 9.86 11.24 -9.71
N THR A 96 10.01 11.29 -8.39
CA THR A 96 10.05 12.55 -7.64
C THR A 96 11.49 12.98 -7.45
N GLU A 97 11.76 14.28 -7.54
CA GLU A 97 13.12 14.81 -7.37
C GLU A 97 13.74 14.41 -6.03
N ALA A 98 15.01 14.03 -6.07
CA ALA A 98 15.79 13.79 -4.87
C ALA A 98 16.22 15.12 -4.23
N VAL A 99 16.23 15.16 -2.91
CA VAL A 99 16.94 16.21 -2.17
C VAL A 99 18.40 15.76 -2.03
N PRO A 100 19.37 16.55 -2.53
CA PRO A 100 20.79 16.20 -2.44
C PRO A 100 21.21 15.89 -1.01
N ASP A 101 21.91 14.78 -0.82
CA ASP A 101 22.47 14.31 0.46
C ASP A 101 21.48 14.12 1.62
N ASP A 102 20.16 14.14 1.34
CA ASP A 102 19.13 13.94 2.36
C ASP A 102 18.09 12.91 1.88
N LEU A 103 18.35 11.66 2.27
CA LEU A 103 17.46 10.54 2.00
C LEU A 103 16.08 10.73 2.67
N GLY A 104 16.07 11.23 3.91
CA GLY A 104 14.83 11.41 4.69
C GLY A 104 13.89 12.39 4.00
N ARG A 105 14.41 13.56 3.62
CA ARG A 105 13.66 14.57 2.88
C ARG A 105 13.28 14.12 1.47
N SER A 106 14.12 13.33 0.81
CA SER A 106 13.80 12.75 -0.50
C SER A 106 12.59 11.80 -0.42
N ILE A 107 12.52 10.96 0.62
CA ILE A 107 11.40 10.05 0.86
C ILE A 107 10.15 10.84 1.28
N GLU A 108 10.29 11.80 2.20
CA GLU A 108 9.17 12.62 2.66
C GLU A 108 8.54 13.41 1.51
N ARG A 109 9.35 14.07 0.68
CA ARG A 109 8.88 14.76 -0.53
C ARG A 109 8.10 13.82 -1.44
N MET A 110 8.64 12.63 -1.70
CA MET A 110 8.00 11.62 -2.53
C MET A 110 6.65 11.18 -1.95
N ARG A 111 6.58 10.97 -0.63
CA ARG A 111 5.34 10.61 0.07
C ARG A 111 4.30 11.71 -0.06
N ILE A 112 4.66 12.96 0.20
CA ILE A 112 3.71 14.09 0.10
C ILE A 112 3.18 14.19 -1.33
N GLU A 113 4.05 14.13 -2.34
CA GLU A 113 3.63 14.18 -3.75
C GLU A 113 2.72 13.00 -4.12
N MET A 114 3.04 11.80 -3.66
CA MET A 114 2.24 10.59 -3.87
C MET A 114 0.85 10.71 -3.21
N LEU A 115 0.80 11.10 -1.94
CA LEU A 115 -0.41 11.14 -1.11
C LEU A 115 -1.35 12.31 -1.48
N THR A 116 -0.84 13.32 -2.20
CA THR A 116 -1.62 14.45 -2.72
C THR A 116 -1.89 14.36 -4.23
N SER A 117 -1.37 13.34 -4.90
CA SER A 117 -1.48 13.16 -6.35
C SER A 117 -2.92 13.02 -6.86
N ARG A 118 -3.82 12.54 -6.01
CA ARG A 118 -5.23 12.25 -6.30
C ARG A 118 -6.06 12.43 -5.04
N LYS A 119 -7.37 12.53 -5.20
CA LYS A 119 -8.31 12.38 -4.09
C LYS A 119 -8.48 10.90 -3.78
N PHE A 120 -7.90 10.45 -2.66
CA PHE A 120 -8.02 9.07 -2.21
C PHE A 120 -9.32 8.83 -1.46
N ASP A 121 -9.89 7.65 -1.66
CA ASP A 121 -11.05 7.18 -0.90
C ASP A 121 -10.61 6.37 0.32
N ALA A 122 -9.49 5.65 0.20
CA ALA A 122 -8.89 4.94 1.32
C ALA A 122 -7.38 4.70 1.18
N ALA A 123 -6.71 4.50 2.31
CA ALA A 123 -5.40 3.89 2.45
C ALA A 123 -5.54 2.46 2.97
N VAL A 124 -4.82 1.51 2.38
CA VAL A 124 -4.74 0.12 2.83
C VAL A 124 -3.33 -0.15 3.31
N LEU A 125 -3.19 -0.62 4.55
CA LEU A 125 -1.89 -0.87 5.19
C LEU A 125 -1.69 -2.37 5.36
N ILE A 126 -0.65 -2.92 4.73
CA ILE A 126 -0.36 -4.36 4.71
C ILE A 126 1.09 -4.63 5.15
N GLY A 127 1.24 -5.38 6.25
CA GLY A 127 2.53 -5.79 6.80
C GLY A 127 3.41 -4.60 7.17
N GLY A 128 4.63 -4.58 6.61
CA GLY A 128 5.59 -3.48 6.63
C GLY A 128 6.29 -3.17 7.94
N MET A 129 6.94 -1.99 7.96
CA MET A 129 7.85 -1.53 9.02
C MET A 129 7.52 -0.08 9.39
N GLU A 130 8.46 0.67 9.96
CA GLU A 130 8.25 2.06 10.43
C GLU A 130 7.66 2.98 9.35
N GLY A 131 8.05 2.76 8.09
CA GLY A 131 7.58 3.57 6.97
C GLY A 131 6.06 3.56 6.77
N ILE A 132 5.37 2.48 7.14
CA ILE A 132 3.90 2.42 7.05
C ILE A 132 3.25 3.35 8.06
N LEU A 133 3.80 3.45 9.26
CA LEU A 133 3.26 4.32 10.32
C LEU A 133 3.40 5.80 9.92
N ASP A 134 4.54 6.17 9.35
CA ASP A 134 4.75 7.50 8.79
C ASP A 134 3.78 7.81 7.64
N GLU A 135 3.58 6.84 6.74
CA GLU A 135 2.64 6.98 5.62
C GLU A 135 1.19 7.09 6.10
N ALA A 136 0.80 6.32 7.11
CA ALA A 136 -0.53 6.41 7.72
C ALA A 136 -0.76 7.78 8.37
N ARG A 137 0.24 8.31 9.09
CA ARG A 137 0.20 9.67 9.65
C ARG A 137 0.03 10.73 8.56
N LEU A 138 0.93 10.74 7.57
CA LEU A 138 0.88 11.70 6.45
C LEU A 138 -0.41 11.58 5.63
N PHE A 139 -0.91 10.35 5.44
CA PHE A 139 -2.16 10.13 4.72
C PHE A 139 -3.34 10.77 5.44
N ARG A 140 -3.46 10.63 6.77
CA ARG A 140 -4.53 11.29 7.55
C ARG A 140 -4.45 12.81 7.48
N GLU A 141 -3.24 13.37 7.52
CA GLU A 141 -3.02 14.81 7.43
C GLU A 141 -3.51 15.38 6.08
N HIS A 142 -3.22 14.67 4.98
CA HIS A 142 -3.53 15.16 3.62
C HIS A 142 -4.87 14.67 3.08
N ASN A 143 -5.43 13.57 3.62
CA ASN A 143 -6.68 12.95 3.20
C ASN A 143 -7.60 12.69 4.42
N PRO A 144 -8.02 13.73 5.16
CA PRO A 144 -8.71 13.58 6.45
C PRO A 144 -10.10 12.93 6.35
N GLN A 145 -10.70 12.89 5.16
CA GLN A 145 -12.01 12.27 4.90
C GLN A 145 -11.89 10.84 4.35
N ALA A 146 -10.69 10.38 4.04
CA ALA A 146 -10.46 9.06 3.47
C ALA A 146 -10.32 8.01 4.58
N LEU A 147 -10.76 6.79 4.30
CA LEU A 147 -10.62 5.67 5.22
C LEU A 147 -9.15 5.26 5.36
N VAL A 148 -8.70 4.93 6.57
CA VAL A 148 -7.44 4.19 6.77
C VAL A 148 -7.80 2.78 7.21
N LEU A 149 -7.34 1.78 6.46
CA LEU A 149 -7.68 0.37 6.66
C LEU A 149 -6.40 -0.43 6.92
N PRO A 150 -6.01 -0.64 8.19
CA PRO A 150 -4.98 -1.61 8.52
C PRO A 150 -5.49 -3.04 8.32
N VAL A 151 -4.62 -3.93 7.86
CA VAL A 151 -4.88 -5.38 7.73
C VAL A 151 -4.09 -6.12 8.82
N PRO A 152 -4.59 -6.17 10.08
CA PRO A 152 -3.81 -6.65 11.22
C PRO A 152 -3.40 -8.12 11.13
N ALA A 153 -4.16 -8.96 10.42
CA ALA A 153 -3.82 -10.37 10.19
C ALA A 153 -2.46 -10.55 9.49
N THR A 154 -1.95 -9.52 8.80
CA THR A 154 -0.65 -9.55 8.12
C THR A 154 0.53 -9.30 9.08
N GLY A 155 0.24 -8.91 10.32
CA GLY A 155 1.23 -8.62 11.34
C GLY A 155 1.97 -7.30 11.10
N ALA A 156 3.16 -7.21 11.71
CA ALA A 156 4.12 -6.12 11.52
C ALA A 156 3.50 -4.73 11.77
N ALA A 157 3.89 -3.72 10.98
CA ALA A 157 3.43 -2.34 11.21
C ALA A 157 1.92 -2.17 11.07
N ALA A 158 1.27 -2.92 10.17
CA ALA A 158 -0.19 -2.90 10.03
C ALA A 158 -0.92 -3.36 11.30
N ALA A 159 -0.39 -4.39 11.99
CA ALA A 159 -0.95 -4.83 13.27
C ALA A 159 -0.69 -3.84 14.41
N ILE A 160 0.48 -3.20 14.44
CA ILE A 160 0.81 -2.15 15.42
C ILE A 160 -0.13 -0.96 15.24
N GLU A 161 -0.28 -0.46 14.02
CA GLU A 161 -1.20 0.62 13.68
C GLU A 161 -2.63 0.28 14.12
N TYR A 162 -3.10 -0.94 13.84
CA TYR A 162 -4.41 -1.40 14.30
C TYR A 162 -4.58 -1.39 15.82
N ASN A 163 -3.57 -1.86 16.56
CA ASN A 163 -3.62 -1.97 18.03
C ASN A 163 -3.51 -0.61 18.73
N GLU A 164 -2.76 0.33 18.18
CA GLU A 164 -2.57 1.67 18.74
C GLU A 164 -3.70 2.63 18.32
N GLY A 165 -4.37 2.37 17.19
CA GLY A 165 -5.47 3.16 16.69
C GLY A 165 -6.85 2.70 17.17
N ASN A 166 -7.88 3.48 16.81
CA ASN A 166 -9.27 3.16 17.11
C ASN A 166 -9.96 2.58 15.87
N TYR A 167 -9.77 1.28 15.65
CA TYR A 167 -10.33 0.56 14.49
C TYR A 167 -11.41 -0.44 14.89
N PRO A 168 -12.32 -0.82 13.97
CA PRO A 168 -13.34 -1.81 14.25
C PRO A 168 -12.75 -3.17 14.63
N GLN A 169 -13.22 -3.74 15.75
CA GLN A 169 -12.72 -5.01 16.30
C GLN A 169 -12.78 -6.20 15.32
N HIS A 170 -13.73 -6.16 14.37
CA HIS A 170 -13.90 -7.24 13.40
C HIS A 170 -12.71 -7.39 12.44
N LEU A 171 -11.87 -6.37 12.28
CA LEU A 171 -10.68 -6.44 11.41
C LEU A 171 -9.63 -7.44 11.95
N ALA A 172 -9.54 -7.63 13.26
CA ALA A 172 -8.58 -8.54 13.88
C ALA A 172 -8.79 -10.01 13.48
N ASN A 173 -10.03 -10.40 13.18
CA ASN A 173 -10.40 -11.79 12.89
C ASN A 173 -10.58 -12.05 11.38
N GLU A 174 -10.35 -11.04 10.54
CA GLU A 174 -10.64 -11.12 9.12
C GLU A 174 -9.44 -11.61 8.32
N ILE A 175 -9.51 -12.87 7.89
CA ILE A 175 -8.52 -13.48 6.99
C ILE A 175 -9.07 -13.64 5.56
N SER A 176 -10.34 -13.32 5.31
CA SER A 176 -10.93 -13.27 3.97
C SER A 176 -10.69 -11.88 3.37
N PHE A 177 -9.45 -11.60 2.93
CA PHE A 177 -9.06 -10.28 2.44
C PHE A 177 -9.94 -9.77 1.29
N ALA A 178 -10.37 -10.64 0.38
CA ALA A 178 -11.26 -10.24 -0.70
C ALA A 178 -12.64 -9.78 -0.18
N SER A 179 -13.16 -10.42 0.87
CA SER A 179 -14.42 -10.03 1.51
C SER A 179 -14.25 -8.73 2.29
N LEU A 180 -13.13 -8.58 3.00
CA LEU A 180 -12.74 -7.36 3.69
C LEU A 180 -12.75 -6.16 2.74
N PHE A 181 -11.98 -6.24 1.65
CA PHE A 181 -11.85 -5.13 0.72
C PHE A 181 -13.16 -4.81 -0.01
N ARG A 182 -13.96 -5.82 -0.35
CA ARG A 182 -15.27 -5.56 -0.97
C ARG A 182 -16.20 -4.80 -0.02
N ARG A 183 -16.26 -5.18 1.26
CA ARG A 183 -17.12 -4.51 2.25
C ARG A 183 -16.62 -3.13 2.62
N SER A 184 -15.31 -2.96 2.75
CA SER A 184 -14.72 -1.72 3.27
C SER A 184 -14.43 -0.68 2.20
N LEU A 185 -14.16 -1.10 0.95
CA LEU A 185 -13.72 -0.19 -0.11
C LEU A 185 -14.78 0.01 -1.18
N LEU A 186 -15.58 -1.01 -1.53
CA LEU A 186 -16.55 -0.85 -2.60
C LEU A 186 -17.91 -0.41 -2.05
N PRO A 187 -18.66 0.46 -2.76
CA PRO A 187 -20.01 0.83 -2.37
C PRO A 187 -20.91 -0.42 -2.32
N ASN A 188 -21.84 -0.47 -1.37
CA ASN A 188 -22.76 -1.60 -1.30
C ASN A 188 -23.65 -1.59 -2.54
N PRO A 189 -24.00 -2.76 -3.11
CA PRO A 189 -24.95 -2.85 -4.22
C PRO A 189 -26.34 -2.28 -3.90
N LEU A 190 -26.63 -2.01 -2.63
CA LEU A 190 -27.91 -1.53 -2.12
C LEU A 190 -27.96 0.00 -1.94
N ASP A 191 -26.86 0.71 -2.20
CA ASP A 191 -26.78 2.17 -2.07
C ASP A 191 -27.14 2.91 -3.38
N GLY A 192 -27.82 2.23 -4.32
CA GLY A 192 -28.22 2.75 -5.63
C GLY A 192 -29.68 2.49 -5.96
#